data_AF-A0A3N1UVU0-F1
#
_entry.id   AF-A0A3N1UVU0-F1
#
_cell.length_a   1.000
_cell.length_b   1.000
_cell.length_c   1.000
_cell.angle_alpha   90.00
_cell.angle_beta   90.00
_cell.angle_gamma   90.00
#
_symmetry.space_group_name_H-M   'P 1'
#
loop_
_entity.id
_entity.type
_entity.pdbx_description
1 polymer ?
#
loop_
_entity_poly.entity_id
_entity_poly.type
_entity_poly.pdbx_seq_one_letter_code
_entity_poly.pdbx_strand_id
1 'polypeptide(L)'
;MLLYAQTPARRNRQILADLIALVVIAGAVWFALAVHDAIMLLAEPGRKVEGAGQGLASALDDAGETASDVPLVGGLLKKPFQSAADAGTGLADAGQSLQDAVSQLATLVTVVLIVVPVAFVLLVWLPLRLRWMRRSATVRTLYEGPGGADLLALRALTGPPGDLRAIPAPPGGLADGWRRGDPQVIAALSETALRRAGLRP
;
A
#
# COMPACT_ATOMS: atom_id res chain seq x y z
N MET A 1 -4.75 -23.79 9.77
CA MET A 1 -4.84 -22.99 8.51
C MET A 1 -3.49 -23.02 7.82
N LEU A 2 -3.43 -23.25 6.50
CA LEU A 2 -2.17 -23.30 5.74
C LEU A 2 -1.83 -21.91 5.21
N LEU A 3 -0.71 -21.33 5.67
CA LEU A 3 -0.24 -20.00 5.29
C LEU A 3 0.49 -19.98 3.92
N TYR A 4 1.01 -21.12 3.44
CA TYR A 4 1.74 -21.27 2.18
C TYR A 4 1.46 -22.60 1.48
N ALA A 5 1.58 -22.62 0.14
CA ALA A 5 1.46 -23.83 -0.67
C ALA A 5 2.64 -24.78 -0.41
N GLN A 6 2.38 -26.08 -0.31
CA GLN A 6 3.41 -27.10 -0.07
C GLN A 6 4.12 -27.57 -1.36
N THR A 7 3.65 -27.12 -2.53
CA THR A 7 4.32 -27.34 -3.82
C THR A 7 5.28 -26.19 -4.14
N PRO A 8 6.56 -26.47 -4.46
CA PRO A 8 7.63 -25.46 -4.56
C PRO A 8 7.36 -24.43 -5.67
N ALA A 9 6.81 -24.84 -6.81
CA ALA A 9 6.49 -23.94 -7.93
C ALA A 9 5.42 -22.88 -7.57
N ARG A 10 4.42 -23.25 -6.76
CA ARG A 10 3.38 -22.32 -6.31
C ARG A 10 3.83 -21.47 -5.14
N ARG A 11 4.64 -22.04 -4.23
CA ARG A 11 5.29 -21.29 -3.14
C ARG A 11 6.16 -20.16 -3.68
N ASN A 12 6.98 -20.43 -4.71
CA ASN A 12 7.84 -19.41 -5.31
C ASN A 12 7.04 -18.29 -5.98
N ARG A 13 5.93 -18.60 -6.66
CA ARG A 13 5.02 -17.59 -7.20
C ARG A 13 4.35 -16.73 -6.12
N GLN A 14 4.00 -17.32 -4.98
CA GLN A 14 3.47 -16.59 -3.82
C GLN A 14 4.53 -15.65 -3.24
N ILE A 15 5.75 -16.15 -3.01
CA ILE A 15 6.87 -15.33 -2.53
C ILE A 15 7.17 -14.19 -3.52
N LEU A 16 7.20 -14.48 -4.82
CA LEU A 16 7.44 -13.45 -5.84
C LEU A 16 6.31 -12.41 -5.85
N ALA A 17 5.06 -12.83 -5.75
CA ALA A 17 3.92 -11.90 -5.69
C ALA A 17 3.97 -11.01 -4.43
N ASP A 18 4.35 -11.60 -3.29
CA ASP A 18 4.52 -10.88 -2.02
C ASP A 18 5.68 -9.88 -2.10
N LEU A 19 6.79 -10.29 -2.72
CA LEU A 19 7.95 -9.43 -2.95
C LEU A 19 7.61 -8.28 -3.89
N ILE A 20 6.90 -8.55 -4.99
CA ILE A 20 6.42 -7.50 -5.92
C ILE A 20 5.50 -6.53 -5.19
N ALA A 21 4.55 -7.03 -4.40
CA ALA A 21 3.67 -6.18 -3.59
C ALA A 21 4.48 -5.28 -2.64
N LEU A 22 5.46 -5.85 -1.94
CA LEU A 22 6.33 -5.11 -1.03
C LEU A 22 7.16 -4.05 -1.76
N VAL A 23 7.74 -4.39 -2.92
CA VAL A 23 8.51 -3.45 -3.75
C VAL A 23 7.64 -2.32 -4.28
N VAL A 24 6.42 -2.61 -4.72
CA VAL A 24 5.47 -1.58 -5.19
C VAL A 24 5.08 -0.65 -4.04
N ILE A 25 4.79 -1.19 -2.86
CA ILE A 25 4.46 -0.39 -1.66
C ILE A 25 5.65 0.49 -1.27
N ALA A 26 6.86 -0.09 -1.18
CA ALA A 26 8.07 0.65 -0.84
C ALA A 26 8.39 1.74 -1.86
N GLY A 27 8.25 1.43 -3.16
CA GLY A 27 8.43 2.39 -4.24
C GLY A 27 7.42 3.54 -4.20
N ALA A 28 6.15 3.24 -3.90
CA ALA A 28 5.11 4.26 -3.74
C ALA A 28 5.40 5.19 -2.55
N VAL A 29 5.80 4.64 -1.40
CA VAL A 29 6.19 5.43 -0.22
C VAL A 29 7.40 6.30 -0.54
N TRP A 30 8.44 5.73 -1.15
CA TRP A 30 9.64 6.48 -1.53
C TRP A 30 9.31 7.63 -2.49
N PHE A 31 8.50 7.36 -3.52
CA PHE A 31 8.05 8.37 -4.47
C PHE A 31 7.19 9.45 -3.79
N ALA A 32 6.31 9.08 -2.86
CA ALA A 32 5.47 10.02 -2.12
C ALA A 32 6.27 10.96 -1.21
N LEU A 33 7.33 10.45 -0.59
CA LEU A 33 8.25 11.27 0.21
C LEU A 33 9.06 12.21 -0.68
N ALA A 34 9.57 11.74 -1.82
CA ALA A 34 10.28 12.61 -2.76
C ALA A 34 9.37 13.75 -3.28
N VAL A 35 8.10 13.47 -3.58
CA VAL A 35 7.12 14.49 -3.96
C VAL A 35 6.82 15.43 -2.80
N HIS A 36 6.68 14.93 -1.57
CA HIS A 36 6.50 15.76 -0.37
C HIS A 36 7.61 16.79 -0.22
N ASP A 37 8.86 16.34 -0.27
CA ASP A 37 10.05 17.17 -0.10
C ASP A 37 10.13 18.23 -1.20
N ALA A 38 9.80 17.85 -2.44
CA ALA A 38 9.72 18.78 -3.57
C ALA A 38 8.65 19.86 -3.36
N ILE A 39 7.48 19.50 -2.82
CA ILE A 39 6.41 20.47 -2.51
C ILE A 39 6.82 21.38 -1.35
N MET A 40 7.47 20.84 -0.31
CA MET A 40 7.94 21.63 0.83
C MET A 40 8.98 22.69 0.47
N LEU A 41 9.66 22.53 -0.68
CA LEU A 41 10.54 23.57 -1.23
C LEU A 41 9.76 24.85 -1.60
N LEU A 42 8.49 24.74 -1.97
CA LEU A 42 7.60 25.89 -2.21
C LEU A 42 7.25 26.66 -0.92
N ALA A 43 7.55 26.13 0.26
CA ALA A 43 7.35 26.85 1.52
C ALA A 43 8.53 27.80 1.85
N GLU A 44 9.69 27.66 1.19
CA GLU A 44 10.85 28.53 1.43
C GLU A 44 10.58 30.03 1.14
N PRO A 45 9.92 30.40 0.02
CA PRO A 45 9.52 31.79 -0.21
C PRO A 45 8.63 32.33 0.91
N GLY A 46 7.67 31.53 1.40
CA GLY A 46 6.80 31.89 2.51
C GLY A 46 7.59 32.21 3.79
N ARG A 47 8.57 31.37 4.13
CA ARG A 47 9.48 31.59 5.29
C ARG A 47 10.29 32.88 5.17
N LYS A 48 10.76 33.19 3.95
CA LYS A 48 11.51 34.44 3.70
C LYS A 48 10.60 35.66 3.83
N VAL A 49 9.37 35.58 3.34
CA VAL A 49 8.37 36.66 3.47
C VAL A 49 7.98 36.85 4.94
N GLU A 50 7.73 35.76 5.66
CA GLU A 50 7.43 35.79 7.10
C GLU A 50 8.53 36.52 7.87
N GLY A 51 9.79 36.06 7.73
CA GLY A 51 10.92 36.65 8.44
C GLY A 51 11.18 38.11 8.04
N ALA A 52 11.03 38.47 6.76
CA ALA A 52 11.19 39.84 6.31
C ALA A 52 10.07 40.75 6.84
N GLY A 53 8.81 40.28 6.85
CA GLY A 53 7.67 41.00 7.41
C GLY A 53 7.83 41.23 8.91
N GLN A 54 8.19 40.20 9.66
CA GLN A 54 8.43 40.27 11.11
C GLN A 54 9.56 41.24 11.45
N GLY A 55 10.67 41.19 10.71
CA GLY A 55 11.81 42.09 10.91
C GLY A 55 11.47 43.54 10.56
N LEU A 56 10.72 43.76 9.49
CA LEU A 56 10.24 45.09 9.10
C LEU A 56 9.27 45.66 10.14
N ALA A 57 8.32 44.84 10.61
CA ALA A 57 7.36 45.23 11.64
C ALA A 57 8.07 45.67 12.93
N SER A 58 9.03 44.86 13.40
CA SER A 58 9.79 45.14 14.62
C SER A 58 10.61 46.44 14.48
N ALA A 59 11.31 46.63 13.37
CA ALA A 59 12.11 47.84 13.14
C ALA A 59 11.26 49.11 13.05
N LEU A 60 10.06 49.02 12.47
CA LEU A 60 9.13 50.14 12.37
C LEU A 60 8.46 50.46 13.71
N ASP A 61 8.15 49.45 14.52
CA ASP A 61 7.61 49.64 15.87
C ASP A 61 8.65 50.32 16.78
N ASP A 62 9.90 49.83 16.77
CA ASP A 62 11.03 50.46 17.49
C ASP A 62 11.26 51.92 17.05
N ALA A 63 11.18 52.19 15.75
CA ALA A 63 11.30 53.54 15.21
C ALA A 63 10.11 54.43 15.62
N GLY A 64 8.90 53.88 15.68
CA GLY A 64 7.70 54.58 16.15
C GLY A 64 7.76 54.93 17.63
N GLU A 65 8.30 54.01 18.45
CA GLU A 65 8.54 54.24 19.88
C GLU A 65 9.57 55.36 20.08
N THR A 66 10.71 55.27 19.40
CA THR A 66 11.77 56.30 19.45
C THR A 66 11.28 57.66 18.95
N ALA A 67 10.51 57.69 17.86
CA ALA A 67 9.95 58.92 17.31
C ALA A 67 8.92 59.55 18.24
N SER A 68 8.29 58.77 19.12
CA SER A 68 7.29 59.26 20.07
C SER A 68 7.89 60.13 21.19
N ASP A 69 9.20 60.02 21.42
CA ASP A 69 9.94 60.82 22.41
C ASP A 69 10.26 62.25 21.94
N VAL A 70 9.95 62.60 20.67
CA VAL A 70 10.20 63.94 20.14
C VAL A 70 9.15 64.96 20.66
N PRO A 71 9.54 66.04 21.36
CA PRO A 71 8.61 67.05 21.86
C PRO A 71 7.81 67.70 20.72
N LEU A 72 6.54 68.02 20.97
CA LEU A 72 5.58 68.67 20.06
C LEU A 72 5.10 67.82 18.85
N VAL A 73 5.90 66.89 18.32
CA VAL A 73 5.56 66.12 17.10
C VAL A 73 5.56 64.60 17.25
N GLY A 74 6.00 64.04 18.38
CA GLY A 74 6.17 62.59 18.53
C GLY A 74 4.89 61.76 18.29
N GLY A 75 3.73 62.25 18.72
CA GLY A 75 2.45 61.60 18.44
C GLY A 75 2.04 61.59 16.95
N LEU A 76 2.49 62.59 16.17
CA LEU A 76 2.26 62.66 14.72
C LEU A 76 3.17 61.68 13.96
N LEU A 77 4.36 61.40 14.50
CA LEU A 77 5.33 60.49 13.92
C LEU A 77 5.04 59.02 14.28
N LYS A 78 4.57 58.73 15.51
CA LYS A 78 4.27 57.36 15.97
C LYS A 78 3.24 56.64 15.10
N LYS A 79 2.15 57.33 14.73
CA LYS A 79 1.02 56.76 13.96
C LYS A 79 1.41 56.12 12.61
N PRO A 80 2.14 56.81 11.71
CA PRO A 80 2.56 56.23 10.44
C PRO A 80 3.54 55.07 10.62
N PHE A 81 4.43 55.11 11.62
CA PHE A 81 5.33 54.00 11.93
C PHE A 81 4.57 52.76 12.42
N GLN A 82 3.62 52.92 13.35
CA GLN A 82 2.75 51.81 13.77
C GLN A 82 1.91 51.25 12.62
N SER A 83 1.33 52.10 11.77
CA SER A 83 0.56 51.62 10.61
C SER A 83 1.44 50.82 9.63
N ALA A 84 2.70 51.22 9.47
CA ALA A 84 3.66 50.49 8.64
C ALA A 84 4.13 49.19 9.32
N ALA A 85 4.26 49.17 10.65
CA ALA A 85 4.55 47.97 11.41
C ALA A 85 3.42 46.93 11.28
N ASP A 86 2.16 47.36 11.40
CA ASP A 86 0.98 46.52 11.19
C ASP A 86 0.96 45.90 9.77
N ALA A 87 1.34 46.68 8.75
CA ALA A 87 1.47 46.16 7.38
C ALA A 87 2.60 45.12 7.27
N GLY A 88 3.71 45.30 8.00
CA GLY A 88 4.79 44.32 8.13
C GLY A 88 4.31 43.02 8.77
N THR A 89 3.52 43.10 9.85
CA THR A 89 2.89 41.93 10.49
C THR A 89 1.93 41.23 9.53
N GLY A 90 1.12 41.99 8.77
CA GLY A 90 0.24 41.41 7.76
C GLY A 90 0.98 40.66 6.64
N LEU A 91 2.18 41.13 6.25
CA LEU A 91 3.05 40.39 5.34
C LEU A 91 3.60 39.12 6.01
N ALA A 92 3.93 39.18 7.29
CA ALA A 92 4.40 38.03 8.03
C ALA A 92 3.34 36.92 8.09
N ASP A 93 2.11 37.29 8.47
CA ASP A 93 0.94 36.41 8.53
C ASP A 93 0.61 35.79 7.16
N ALA A 94 0.75 36.55 6.07
CA ALA A 94 0.60 36.04 4.71
C ALA A 94 1.68 35.02 4.36
N GLY A 95 2.94 35.29 4.75
CA GLY A 95 4.06 34.36 4.59
C GLY A 95 3.83 33.05 5.33
N GLN A 96 3.29 33.11 6.56
CA GLN A 96 2.94 31.93 7.34
C GLN A 96 1.75 31.16 6.75
N SER A 97 0.69 31.85 6.34
CA SER A 97 -0.48 31.24 5.69
C SER A 97 -0.12 30.46 4.42
N LEU A 98 0.84 30.98 3.63
CA LEU A 98 1.35 30.27 2.46
C LEU A 98 2.08 28.98 2.84
N GLN A 99 2.89 29.00 3.89
CA GLN A 99 3.59 27.81 4.37
C GLN A 99 2.62 26.74 4.83
N ASP A 100 1.58 27.13 5.58
CA ASP A 100 0.53 26.23 6.05
C ASP A 100 -0.23 25.60 4.88
N ALA A 101 -0.60 26.39 3.87
CA ALA A 101 -1.26 25.89 2.67
C ALA A 101 -0.37 24.88 1.89
N VAL A 102 0.91 25.19 1.72
CA VAL A 102 1.88 24.29 1.06
C VAL A 102 2.05 23.00 1.87
N SER A 103 2.15 23.09 3.19
CA SER A 103 2.29 21.92 4.08
C SER A 103 1.05 21.01 4.04
N GLN A 104 -0.14 21.59 4.05
CA GLN A 104 -1.40 20.84 3.91
C GLN A 104 -1.50 20.15 2.55
N LEU A 105 -1.14 20.85 1.47
CA LEU A 105 -1.11 20.27 0.12
C LEU A 105 -0.09 19.14 0.02
N ALA A 106 1.13 19.34 0.52
CA ALA A 106 2.17 18.33 0.54
C ALA A 106 1.68 17.07 1.26
N THR A 107 1.09 17.24 2.44
CA THR A 107 0.55 16.13 3.25
C THR A 107 -0.57 15.39 2.52
N LEU A 108 -1.54 16.12 1.95
CA LEU A 108 -2.67 15.52 1.23
C LEU A 108 -2.19 14.71 0.02
N VAL A 109 -1.28 15.28 -0.78
CA VAL A 109 -0.71 14.61 -1.95
C VAL A 109 0.03 13.36 -1.52
N THR A 110 0.90 13.43 -0.50
CA THR A 110 1.63 12.27 0.04
C THR A 110 0.68 11.15 0.48
N VAL A 111 -0.37 11.49 1.22
CA VAL A 111 -1.37 10.51 1.68
C VAL A 111 -2.04 9.83 0.50
N VAL A 112 -2.51 10.58 -0.50
CA VAL A 112 -3.15 10.03 -1.69
C VAL A 112 -2.19 9.12 -2.47
N LEU A 113 -0.95 9.56 -2.65
CA LEU A 113 0.08 8.84 -3.39
C LEU A 113 0.50 7.53 -2.72
N ILE A 114 0.32 7.40 -1.40
CA ILE A 114 0.54 6.15 -0.66
C ILE A 114 -0.72 5.29 -0.68
N VAL A 115 -1.87 5.86 -0.31
CA VAL A 115 -3.11 5.12 -0.09
C VAL A 115 -3.62 4.49 -1.37
N VAL A 116 -3.60 5.20 -2.49
CA VAL A 116 -4.14 4.70 -3.77
C VAL A 116 -3.39 3.44 -4.25
N PRO A 117 -2.06 3.43 -4.41
CA PRO A 117 -1.34 2.23 -4.84
C PRO A 117 -1.38 1.11 -3.80
N VAL A 118 -1.31 1.42 -2.50
CA VAL A 118 -1.43 0.41 -1.44
C VAL A 118 -2.82 -0.25 -1.50
N ALA A 119 -3.88 0.54 -1.59
CA ALA A 119 -5.24 0.03 -1.72
C ALA A 119 -5.41 -0.80 -2.99
N PHE A 120 -4.86 -0.37 -4.13
CA PHE A 120 -4.89 -1.14 -5.37
C PHE A 120 -4.19 -2.50 -5.21
N VAL A 121 -2.98 -2.52 -4.63
CA VAL A 121 -2.25 -3.76 -4.35
C VAL A 121 -3.07 -4.67 -3.46
N LEU A 122 -3.64 -4.16 -2.36
CA LEU A 122 -4.49 -4.93 -1.46
C LEU A 122 -5.75 -5.45 -2.16
N LEU A 123 -6.43 -4.64 -2.95
CA LEU A 123 -7.65 -5.01 -3.65
C LEU A 123 -7.42 -6.09 -4.71
N VAL A 124 -6.27 -6.11 -5.37
CA VAL A 124 -5.93 -7.16 -6.34
C VAL A 124 -5.39 -8.41 -5.64
N TRP A 125 -4.44 -8.24 -4.72
CA TRP A 125 -3.69 -9.33 -4.10
C TRP A 125 -4.49 -10.08 -3.02
N LEU A 126 -5.21 -9.36 -2.16
CA LEU A 126 -5.92 -9.95 -1.02
C LEU A 126 -7.04 -10.93 -1.43
N PRO A 127 -7.94 -10.63 -2.38
CA PRO A 127 -8.98 -11.59 -2.76
C PRO A 127 -8.39 -12.83 -3.45
N LEU A 128 -7.34 -12.67 -4.27
CA LEU A 128 -6.65 -13.80 -4.89
C LEU A 128 -6.05 -14.72 -3.82
N ARG A 129 -5.40 -14.14 -2.80
CA ARG A 129 -4.80 -14.89 -1.70
C ARG A 129 -5.86 -15.54 -0.79
N LEU A 130 -6.92 -14.82 -0.45
CA LEU A 130 -8.04 -15.34 0.36
C LEU A 130 -8.78 -16.47 -0.35
N ARG A 131 -9.08 -16.33 -1.64
CA ARG A 131 -9.73 -17.40 -2.43
C ARG A 131 -8.88 -18.65 -2.46
N TRP A 132 -7.57 -18.53 -2.59
CA TRP A 132 -6.66 -19.67 -2.54
C TRP A 132 -6.65 -20.33 -1.16
N MET A 133 -6.50 -19.56 -0.08
CA MET A 133 -6.52 -20.10 1.29
C MET A 133 -7.82 -20.86 1.60
N ARG A 134 -8.97 -20.27 1.22
CA ARG A 134 -10.27 -20.92 1.38
C ARG A 134 -10.35 -22.21 0.57
N ARG A 135 -9.95 -22.18 -0.70
CA ARG A 135 -10.02 -23.35 -1.58
C ARG A 135 -9.12 -24.49 -1.09
N SER A 136 -7.89 -24.19 -0.67
CA SER A 136 -6.98 -25.20 -0.13
C SER A 136 -7.47 -25.76 1.20
N ALA A 137 -8.10 -24.95 2.05
CA ALA A 137 -8.74 -25.44 3.27
C ALA A 137 -9.90 -26.41 2.96
N THR A 138 -10.80 -26.05 2.03
CA THR A 138 -11.91 -26.92 1.62
C THR A 138 -11.44 -28.23 1.00
N VAL A 139 -10.39 -28.21 0.17
CA VAL A 139 -9.83 -29.44 -0.41
C VAL A 139 -9.24 -30.34 0.66
N ARG A 140 -8.56 -29.76 1.66
CA ARG A 140 -8.02 -30.53 2.79
C ARG A 140 -9.12 -31.15 3.64
N THR A 141 -10.15 -30.40 3.99
CA THR A 141 -11.28 -30.93 4.77
C THR A 141 -12.03 -32.03 4.02
N LEU A 142 -12.14 -31.91 2.68
CA LEU A 142 -12.72 -32.96 1.84
C LEU A 142 -11.86 -34.22 1.80
N TYR A 143 -10.53 -34.09 1.75
CA TYR A 143 -9.62 -35.24 1.78
C TYR A 143 -9.68 -35.99 3.12
N GLU A 144 -9.70 -35.27 4.23
CA GLU A 144 -9.77 -35.83 5.59
C GLU A 144 -11.15 -36.45 5.91
N GLY A 145 -12.17 -36.21 5.08
CA GLY A 145 -13.52 -36.75 5.24
C GLY A 145 -13.68 -38.20 4.72
N PRO A 146 -14.74 -38.92 5.14
CA PRO A 146 -15.03 -40.27 4.65
C PRO A 146 -15.20 -40.28 3.11
N GLY A 147 -14.46 -41.15 2.42
CA GLY A 147 -14.47 -41.20 0.95
C GLY A 147 -13.75 -40.04 0.25
N GLY A 148 -13.03 -39.20 1.00
CA GLY A 148 -12.37 -37.99 0.49
C GLY A 148 -11.35 -38.24 -0.63
N ALA A 149 -10.58 -39.32 -0.53
CA ALA A 149 -9.65 -39.75 -1.57
C ALA A 149 -10.38 -40.06 -2.89
N ASP A 150 -11.55 -40.67 -2.81
CA ASP A 150 -12.33 -41.07 -3.98
C ASP A 150 -13.00 -39.85 -4.67
N LEU A 151 -13.52 -38.91 -3.87
CA LEU A 151 -14.00 -37.61 -4.37
C LEU A 151 -12.90 -36.80 -5.06
N LEU A 152 -11.68 -36.85 -4.53
CA LEU A 152 -10.54 -36.18 -5.14
C LEU A 152 -10.04 -36.91 -6.37
N ALA A 153 -10.10 -38.24 -6.40
CA ALA A 153 -9.81 -39.04 -7.59
C ALA A 153 -10.78 -38.69 -8.74
N LEU A 154 -12.09 -38.63 -8.46
CA LEU A 154 -13.10 -38.17 -9.41
C LEU A 154 -12.79 -36.76 -9.92
N ARG A 155 -12.41 -35.84 -9.03
CA ARG A 155 -12.04 -34.47 -9.42
C ARG A 155 -10.77 -34.38 -10.27
N ALA A 156 -9.85 -35.34 -10.13
CA ALA A 156 -8.69 -35.46 -11.00
C ALA A 156 -9.14 -35.88 -12.42
N LEU A 157 -10.03 -36.87 -12.52
CA LEU A 157 -10.57 -37.38 -13.78
C LEU A 157 -11.39 -36.33 -14.55
N THR A 158 -12.16 -35.48 -13.86
CA THR A 158 -12.95 -34.40 -14.50
C THR A 158 -12.15 -33.10 -14.69
N GLY A 159 -10.85 -33.11 -14.43
CA GLY A 159 -9.98 -31.95 -14.54
C GLY A 159 -9.21 -31.86 -15.86
N PRO A 160 -8.30 -30.89 -16.02
CA PRO A 160 -7.48 -30.77 -17.21
C PRO A 160 -6.68 -32.05 -17.51
N PRO A 161 -6.65 -32.49 -18.79
CA PRO A 161 -6.11 -33.80 -19.18
C PRO A 161 -4.59 -33.90 -19.07
N GLY A 162 -3.88 -32.77 -19.02
CA GLY A 162 -2.42 -32.74 -18.90
C GLY A 162 -1.90 -33.42 -17.62
N ASP A 163 -2.64 -33.32 -16.52
CA ASP A 163 -2.22 -33.87 -15.23
C ASP A 163 -2.39 -35.40 -15.15
N LEU A 164 -3.27 -35.97 -15.99
CA LEU A 164 -3.50 -37.41 -16.07
C LEU A 164 -2.38 -38.14 -16.82
N ARG A 165 -1.63 -37.44 -17.67
CA ARG A 165 -0.49 -38.01 -18.42
C ARG A 165 0.68 -38.41 -17.53
N ALA A 166 0.78 -37.82 -16.33
CA ALA A 166 1.83 -38.13 -15.38
C ALA A 166 1.58 -39.44 -14.60
N ILE A 167 0.37 -40.02 -14.72
CA ILE A 167 0.00 -41.24 -14.01
C ILE A 167 0.16 -42.43 -14.96
N PRO A 168 0.95 -43.46 -14.61
CA PRO A 168 1.03 -44.69 -15.39
C PRO A 168 -0.36 -45.30 -15.56
N ALA A 169 -0.77 -45.56 -16.79
CA ALA A 169 -2.09 -46.14 -17.07
C ALA A 169 -2.09 -47.64 -16.73
N PRO A 170 -2.98 -48.12 -15.84
CA PRO A 170 -3.11 -49.54 -15.56
C PRO A 170 -3.71 -50.29 -16.77
N PRO A 171 -3.60 -51.63 -16.82
CA PRO A 171 -4.28 -52.44 -17.82
C PRO A 171 -5.81 -52.22 -17.71
N GLY A 172 -6.41 -51.58 -18.72
CA GLY A 172 -7.81 -51.14 -18.72
C GLY A 172 -8.02 -49.62 -18.59
N GLY A 173 -6.96 -48.86 -18.29
CA GLY A 173 -6.97 -47.40 -18.20
C GLY A 173 -7.44 -46.87 -16.84
N LEU A 174 -7.18 -45.58 -16.60
CA LEU A 174 -7.43 -44.92 -15.31
C LEU A 174 -8.92 -44.93 -14.90
N ALA A 175 -9.84 -44.83 -15.86
CA ALA A 175 -11.28 -44.82 -15.59
C ALA A 175 -11.81 -46.20 -15.15
N ASP A 176 -11.18 -47.28 -15.61
CA ASP A 176 -11.54 -48.64 -15.23
C ASP A 176 -10.95 -49.02 -13.87
N GLY A 177 -9.68 -48.65 -13.63
CA GLY A 177 -9.05 -48.76 -12.31
C GLY A 177 -9.82 -48.02 -11.21
N TRP A 178 -10.29 -46.81 -11.50
CA TRP A 178 -11.14 -46.06 -10.57
C TRP A 178 -12.50 -46.74 -10.32
N ARG A 179 -13.20 -47.19 -11.36
CA ARG A 179 -14.49 -47.88 -11.22
C ARG A 179 -14.42 -49.19 -10.46
N ARG A 180 -13.29 -49.90 -10.52
CA ARG A 180 -13.04 -51.13 -9.76
C ARG A 180 -12.60 -50.88 -8.31
N GLY A 181 -12.46 -49.62 -7.90
CA GLY A 181 -12.04 -49.26 -6.56
C GLY A 181 -10.58 -49.58 -6.27
N ASP A 182 -9.71 -49.62 -7.30
CA ASP A 182 -8.29 -49.92 -7.11
C ASP A 182 -7.63 -48.87 -6.19
N PRO A 183 -7.17 -49.26 -4.98
CA PRO A 183 -6.60 -48.33 -4.01
C PRO A 183 -5.40 -47.55 -4.54
N GLN A 184 -4.58 -48.16 -5.42
CA GLN A 184 -3.40 -47.51 -5.99
C GLN A 184 -3.79 -46.43 -7.00
N VAL A 185 -4.79 -46.71 -7.84
CA VAL A 185 -5.30 -45.76 -8.83
C VAL A 185 -6.01 -44.59 -8.14
N ILE A 186 -6.83 -44.86 -7.12
CA ILE A 186 -7.48 -43.82 -6.32
C ILE A 186 -6.43 -42.95 -5.61
N ALA A 187 -5.42 -43.55 -4.99
CA ALA A 187 -4.33 -42.82 -4.34
C ALA A 187 -3.60 -41.90 -5.34
N ALA A 188 -3.19 -42.41 -6.50
CA ALA A 188 -2.47 -41.63 -7.52
C ALA A 188 -3.32 -40.48 -8.12
N LEU A 189 -4.62 -40.72 -8.35
CA LEU A 189 -5.54 -39.69 -8.84
C LEU A 189 -5.80 -38.62 -7.76
N SER A 190 -6.02 -39.03 -6.51
CA SER A 190 -6.25 -38.13 -5.38
C SER A 190 -5.02 -37.25 -5.09
N GLU A 191 -3.80 -37.82 -5.15
CA GLU A 191 -2.56 -37.07 -5.00
C GLU A 191 -2.41 -36.00 -6.09
N THR A 192 -2.82 -36.32 -7.32
CA THR A 192 -2.79 -35.37 -8.44
C THR A 192 -3.76 -34.20 -8.21
N ALA A 193 -4.94 -34.47 -7.67
CA ALA A 193 -5.87 -33.42 -7.25
C ALA A 193 -5.33 -32.57 -6.08
N LEU A 194 -4.67 -33.20 -5.10
CA LEU A 194 -4.02 -32.50 -3.96
C LEU A 194 -2.88 -31.60 -4.43
N ARG A 195 -1.99 -32.10 -5.30
CA ARG A 195 -0.89 -31.32 -5.88
C ARG A 195 -1.41 -30.12 -6.67
N ARG A 196 -2.51 -30.27 -7.41
CA ARG A 196 -3.19 -29.17 -8.12
C ARG A 196 -3.75 -28.11 -7.15
N ALA A 197 -4.20 -28.51 -5.97
CA ALA A 197 -4.63 -27.62 -4.89
C ALA A 197 -3.46 -26.99 -4.11
N GLY A 198 -2.21 -27.42 -4.38
CA GLY A 198 -1.01 -26.96 -3.68
C GLY A 198 -0.75 -27.65 -2.34
N LEU A 199 -1.36 -28.82 -2.13
CA LEU A 199 -1.21 -29.66 -0.95
C LEU A 199 -0.29 -30.84 -1.27
N ARG A 200 0.49 -31.32 -0.30
CA ARG A 200 1.13 -32.64 -0.36
C ARG A 200 0.17 -33.69 0.22
N PRO A 201 0.20 -34.94 -0.30
CA PRO A 201 -0.49 -36.06 0.31
C PRO A 201 -0.01 -36.30 1.75
#